data_AF-A0A497JJ31-F1
#
_entry.id   AF-A0A497JJ31-F1
#
_cell.length_a   1.000
_cell.length_b   1.000
_cell.length_c   1.000
_cell.angle_alpha   90.00
_cell.angle_beta   90.00
_cell.angle_gamma   90.00
#
_symmetry.space_group_name_H-M   'P 1'
#
loop_
_entity.id
_entity.type
_entity.pdbx_description
1 polymer ?
#
loop_
_entity_poly.entity_id
_entity_poly.type
_entity_poly.pdbx_seq_one_letter_code
_entity_poly.pdbx_strand_id
1 'polypeptide(L)'
;MDEKIKKELKEALEIMQEIIDDRAVPRNIRKVVSDALEKINKGKPTTVDCSMAIYLLDDISNDINMPAYTRTSIWTAISRLESVKEHIKELE
;
A
#
# COMPACT_ATOMS: atom_id res chain seq x y z
N MET A 1 19.09 3.49 -3.22
CA MET A 1 17.84 3.00 -2.62
C MET A 1 18.25 1.91 -1.66
N ASP A 2 18.30 2.25 -0.38
CA ASP A 2 18.73 1.37 0.70
C ASP A 2 18.04 0.02 0.66
N GLU A 3 18.75 -1.04 1.06
CA GLU A 3 18.19 -2.40 1.15
C GLU A 3 16.96 -2.44 2.06
N LYS A 4 16.94 -1.61 3.11
CA LYS A 4 15.79 -1.43 4.00
C LYS A 4 14.55 -0.91 3.27
N ILE A 5 14.70 0.14 2.46
CA ILE A 5 13.58 0.71 1.67
C ILE A 5 13.03 -0.33 0.71
N LYS A 6 13.92 -1.06 0.01
CA LYS A 6 13.50 -2.12 -0.92
C LYS A 6 12.74 -3.24 -0.21
N LYS A 7 13.18 -3.62 0.99
CA LYS A 7 12.52 -4.66 1.79
C LYS A 7 11.12 -4.23 2.24
N GLU A 8 11.01 -3.06 2.86
CA GLU A 8 9.72 -2.53 3.34
C GLU A 8 8.75 -2.28 2.19
N LEU A 9 9.23 -1.76 1.05
CA LEU A 9 8.43 -1.59 -0.15
C LEU A 9 7.95 -2.94 -0.69
N LYS A 10 8.82 -3.96 -0.73
CA LYS A 10 8.45 -5.30 -1.18
C LYS A 10 7.38 -5.92 -0.27
N GLU A 11 7.53 -5.81 1.04
CA GLU A 11 6.53 -6.29 2.01
C GLU A 11 5.17 -5.61 1.79
N ALA A 12 5.16 -4.28 1.56
CA ALA A 12 3.92 -3.56 1.25
C ALA A 12 3.27 -4.05 -0.06
N LEU A 13 4.08 -4.25 -1.11
CA LEU A 13 3.60 -4.75 -2.40
C LEU A 13 3.00 -6.17 -2.29
N GLU A 14 3.65 -7.05 -1.52
CA GLU A 14 3.17 -8.42 -1.29
C GLU A 14 1.82 -8.42 -0.57
N ILE A 15 1.67 -7.63 0.50
CA ILE A 15 0.39 -7.49 1.24
C ILE A 15 -0.72 -6.98 0.31
N MET A 16 -0.43 -5.96 -0.51
CA MET A 16 -1.41 -5.41 -1.45
C MET A 16 -1.80 -6.43 -2.52
N GLN A 17 -0.85 -7.22 -3.01
CA GLN A 17 -1.11 -8.27 -3.99
C GLN A 17 -1.99 -9.39 -3.42
N GLU A 18 -1.74 -9.82 -2.18
CA GLU A 18 -2.58 -10.81 -1.49
C GLU A 18 -4.04 -10.35 -1.40
N ILE A 19 -4.28 -9.07 -1.09
CA ILE A 19 -5.64 -8.50 -1.04
C ILE A 19 -6.30 -8.51 -2.43
N ILE A 20 -5.55 -8.21 -3.49
CA ILE A 20 -6.06 -8.19 -4.87
C ILE A 20 -6.44 -9.60 -5.35
N ASP A 21 -5.69 -10.61 -4.93
CA ASP A 21 -5.92 -12.01 -5.34
C ASP A 21 -7.00 -12.70 -4.49
N ASP A 22 -7.34 -12.16 -3.32
CA ASP A 22 -8.37 -12.70 -2.45
C ASP A 22 -9.79 -12.46 -3.02
N ARG A 23 -10.43 -13.54 -3.49
CA ARG A 23 -11.80 -13.51 -4.03
C ARG A 23 -12.87 -13.23 -2.98
N ALA A 24 -12.57 -13.37 -1.68
CA ALA A 24 -13.48 -13.00 -0.60
C ALA A 24 -13.54 -11.48 -0.38
N VAL A 25 -12.56 -10.73 -0.92
CA VAL A 25 -12.54 -9.27 -0.83
C VAL A 25 -13.43 -8.64 -1.92
N PRO A 26 -14.35 -7.73 -1.55
CA PRO A 26 -15.19 -7.00 -2.49
C PRO A 26 -14.41 -6.34 -3.63
N ARG A 27 -15.01 -6.33 -4.83
CA ARG A 27 -14.35 -5.86 -6.06
C ARG A 27 -13.93 -4.39 -6.01
N ASN A 28 -14.70 -3.53 -5.34
CA ASN A 28 -14.35 -2.12 -5.14
C ASN A 28 -13.04 -1.98 -4.36
N ILE A 29 -12.90 -2.74 -3.26
CA ILE A 29 -11.70 -2.70 -2.41
C ILE A 29 -10.49 -3.18 -3.21
N ARG A 30 -10.60 -4.33 -3.89
CA ARG A 30 -9.50 -4.86 -4.73
C ARG A 30 -9.08 -3.90 -5.83
N LYS A 31 -10.03 -3.19 -6.43
CA LYS A 31 -9.74 -2.18 -7.45
C LYS A 31 -8.90 -1.03 -6.86
N VAL A 32 -9.32 -0.46 -5.73
CA VAL A 32 -8.58 0.66 -5.12
C VAL A 32 -7.18 0.24 -4.66
N VAL A 33 -7.05 -0.97 -4.10
CA VAL A 33 -5.74 -1.52 -3.72
C VAL A 33 -4.84 -1.72 -4.95
N SER A 34 -5.40 -2.18 -6.07
CA SER A 34 -4.68 -2.26 -7.35
C SER A 34 -4.22 -0.88 -7.84
N ASP A 35 -5.12 0.11 -7.81
CA ASP A 35 -4.80 1.48 -8.23
C ASP A 35 -3.68 2.09 -7.35
N ALA A 36 -3.68 1.79 -6.05
CA ALA A 36 -2.61 2.19 -5.12
C ALA A 36 -1.29 1.45 -5.42
N LEU A 37 -1.35 0.15 -5.73
CA LEU A 37 -0.17 -0.66 -6.07
C LEU A 37 0.53 -0.10 -7.32
N GLU A 38 -0.23 0.29 -8.35
CA GLU A 38 0.32 0.90 -9.57
C GLU A 38 1.07 2.22 -9.32
N LYS A 39 0.73 2.98 -8.27
CA LYS A 39 1.46 4.21 -7.94
C LYS A 39 2.89 3.92 -7.50
N ILE A 40 3.08 2.86 -6.71
CA ILE A 40 4.34 2.55 -6.05
C ILE A 40 5.16 1.48 -6.76
N ASN A 41 4.55 0.69 -7.64
CA ASN A 41 5.21 -0.36 -8.42
C ASN A 41 5.97 0.18 -9.66
N LYS A 42 6.72 1.26 -9.48
CA LYS A 42 7.49 1.94 -10.55
C LYS A 42 9.01 1.78 -10.40
N GLY A 43 9.45 0.83 -9.58
CA GLY A 43 10.87 0.54 -9.30
C GLY A 43 11.57 1.56 -8.38
N LYS A 44 11.28 2.86 -8.53
CA LYS A 44 11.72 3.94 -7.63
C LYS A 44 10.53 4.87 -7.33
N PRO A 45 9.66 4.52 -6.37
CA PRO A 45 8.58 5.41 -5.98
C PRO A 45 9.12 6.70 -5.35
N THR A 46 8.44 7.81 -5.59
CA THR A 46 8.71 9.09 -4.93
C THR A 46 7.91 9.23 -3.63
N THR A 47 8.24 10.22 -2.80
CA THR A 47 7.43 10.59 -1.62
C THR A 47 5.97 10.90 -2.00
N VAL A 48 5.76 11.50 -3.18
CA VAL A 48 4.44 11.80 -3.74
C VAL A 48 3.70 10.51 -4.12
N ASP A 49 4.36 9.57 -4.82
CA ASP A 49 3.75 8.28 -5.17
C ASP A 49 3.31 7.51 -3.91
N CYS A 50 4.17 7.45 -2.89
CA CYS A 50 3.84 6.83 -1.61
C CYS A 50 2.66 7.52 -0.91
N SER A 51 2.63 8.86 -0.92
CA SER A 51 1.54 9.63 -0.30
C SER A 51 0.20 9.39 -1.00
N MET A 52 0.20 9.31 -2.34
CA MET A 52 -1.01 8.96 -3.09
C MET A 52 -1.50 7.55 -2.79
N ALA A 53 -0.59 6.57 -2.70
CA ALA A 53 -0.97 5.20 -2.35
C ALA A 53 -1.54 5.10 -0.94
N ILE A 54 -0.91 5.76 0.05
CA ILE A 54 -1.42 5.82 1.43
C ILE A 54 -2.81 6.44 1.47
N TYR A 55 -3.03 7.55 0.77
CA TYR A 55 -4.35 8.21 0.74
C TYR A 55 -5.45 7.29 0.20
N LEU A 56 -5.18 6.58 -0.91
CA LEU A 56 -6.15 5.63 -1.49
C LEU A 56 -6.46 4.47 -0.55
N LEU A 57 -5.44 3.95 0.14
CA LEU A 57 -5.58 2.86 1.10
C LEU A 57 -6.33 3.29 2.37
N ASP A 58 -6.07 4.50 2.86
CA ASP A 58 -6.75 5.06 4.02
C ASP A 58 -8.24 5.31 3.73
N ASP A 59 -8.55 5.93 2.58
CA ASP A 59 -9.93 6.20 2.16
C ASP A 59 -10.75 4.90 2.05
N ILE A 60 -10.22 3.88 1.35
CA ILE A 60 -10.93 2.61 1.21
C ILE A 60 -11.04 1.82 2.53
N SER A 61 -10.14 2.03 3.48
CA SER A 61 -10.19 1.38 4.81
C SER A 61 -11.48 1.70 5.59
N ASN A 62 -12.12 2.82 5.25
CA ASN A 62 -13.37 3.31 5.82
C ASN A 62 -14.63 2.75 5.13
N ASP A 63 -14.49 1.90 4.10
CA ASP A 63 -15.64 1.30 3.42
C ASP A 63 -16.46 0.42 4.38
N ILE A 64 -17.78 0.57 4.34
CA ILE A 64 -18.71 -0.16 5.20
C ILE A 64 -18.67 -1.69 4.94
N ASN A 65 -18.31 -2.11 3.73
CA ASN A 65 -18.18 -3.51 3.34
C ASN A 65 -16.75 -4.06 3.53
N MET A 66 -15.85 -3.30 4.16
CA MET A 66 -14.47 -3.73 4.39
C MET A 66 -14.40 -4.92 5.37
N PRO A 67 -13.88 -6.10 4.95
CA PRO A 67 -13.65 -7.20 5.87
C PRO A 67 -12.60 -6.83 6.93
N ALA A 68 -12.80 -7.29 8.16
CA ALA A 68 -11.93 -6.92 9.29
C ALA A 68 -10.47 -7.33 9.08
N TYR A 69 -10.23 -8.54 8.54
CA TYR A 69 -8.87 -9.01 8.24
C TYR A 69 -8.20 -8.16 7.15
N THR A 70 -8.95 -7.80 6.09
CA THR A 70 -8.47 -6.93 5.01
C THR A 70 -8.12 -5.55 5.52
N ARG A 71 -8.93 -4.99 6.44
CA ARG A 71 -8.62 -3.70 7.08
C ARG A 71 -7.26 -3.75 7.80
N THR A 72 -7.01 -4.79 8.59
CA THR A 72 -5.72 -4.96 9.29
C THR A 72 -4.56 -5.07 8.31
N SER A 73 -4.73 -5.81 7.21
CA SER A 73 -3.71 -5.91 6.15
C SER A 73 -3.45 -4.55 5.49
N ILE A 74 -4.49 -3.77 5.19
CA ILE A 74 -4.34 -2.41 4.65
C ILE A 74 -3.57 -1.51 5.62
N TRP A 75 -3.92 -1.53 6.91
CA TRP A 75 -3.19 -0.76 7.93
C TRP A 75 -1.71 -1.15 8.01
N THR A 76 -1.42 -2.44 7.87
CA THR A 76 -0.03 -2.94 7.82
C THR A 76 0.68 -2.39 6.59
N ALA A 77 0.06 -2.45 5.41
CA ALA A 77 0.62 -1.89 4.18
C ALA A 77 0.86 -0.37 4.29
N ILE A 78 -0.09 0.39 4.86
CA ILE A 78 0.07 1.84 5.10
C ILE A 78 1.29 2.10 5.98
N SER A 79 1.44 1.41 7.11
CA SER A 79 2.58 1.60 8.01
C SER A 79 3.93 1.34 7.32
N ARG A 80 4.00 0.30 6.47
CA ARG A 80 5.19 0.01 5.64
C ARG A 80 5.46 1.13 4.63
N LEU A 81 4.43 1.63 3.95
CA LEU A 81 4.56 2.72 2.99
C LEU A 81 4.95 4.05 3.64
N GLU A 82 4.49 4.33 4.86
CA GLU A 82 4.90 5.49 5.64
C GLU A 82 6.38 5.41 6.00
N SER A 83 6.84 4.25 6.47
CA SER A 83 8.25 3.98 6.71
C SER A 83 9.08 4.20 5.43
N VAL A 84 8.66 3.64 4.29
CA VAL A 84 9.32 3.87 2.99
C VAL A 84 9.38 5.35 2.63
N LYS A 85 8.26 6.08 2.77
CA LYS A 85 8.17 7.50 2.48
C LYS A 85 9.13 8.34 3.32
N GLU A 86 9.21 8.07 4.62
CA GLU A 86 10.10 8.82 5.52
C GLU A 86 11.57 8.61 5.15
N HIS A 87 11.99 7.36 4.89
CA HIS A 87 13.37 7.10 4.47
C HIS A 87 13.70 7.70 3.09
N ILE A 88 12.73 7.79 2.15
CA ILE A 88 12.96 8.47 0.87
C ILE A 88 13.20 9.96 1.11
N LYS A 89 12.40 10.58 1.99
CA LYS A 89 12.50 11.99 2.34
C LYS A 89 13.82 12.35 3.04
N GLU A 90 14.38 11.46 3.86
CA GLU A 90 15.69 11.64 4.50
C GLU A 90 16.86 11.62 3.50
N LEU A 91 16.66 11.05 2.30
CA LEU A 91 17.67 10.93 1.26
C LEU A 91 17.63 12.08 0.23
N GLU A 92 16.62 12.94 0.28
CA GLU A 92 16.47 14.15 -0.56
C GLU A 92 17.15 15.36 0.09
#